data_AF-A0A3A4X1L6-F1
#
_entry.id   AF-A0A3A4X1L6-F1
#
_cell.length_a   1.000
_cell.length_b   1.000
_cell.length_c   1.000
_cell.angle_alpha   90.00
_cell.angle_beta   90.00
_cell.angle_gamma   90.00
#
_symmetry.space_group_name_H-M   'P 1'
#
loop_
_entity.id
_entity.type
_entity.pdbx_description
1 polymer ?
#
loop_
_entity_poly.entity_id
_entity_poly.type
_entity_poly.pdbx_seq_one_letter_code
_entity_poly.pdbx_strand_id
1 'polypeptide(L)'
;MEKQRKREISDSGVRYFIYATFAGTCRPPTTLETADHFKVSIAAVESAYERLAKAHHVALAPGSHAIWMAHPFSGLPTNYVTEVENRRYWGN
;
A
#
# COMPACT_ATOMS: atom_id res chain seq x y z
N MET A 1 -28.87 14.59 -15.62
CA MET A 1 -28.30 13.95 -14.41
C MET A 1 -27.05 13.22 -14.83
N GLU A 2 -25.89 13.82 -14.56
CA GLU A 2 -24.60 13.30 -15.01
C GLU A 2 -24.26 12.07 -14.17
N LYS A 3 -24.22 10.90 -14.82
CA LYS A 3 -23.78 9.66 -14.16
C LYS A 3 -22.35 9.87 -13.72
N GLN A 4 -22.16 10.00 -12.40
CA GLN A 4 -20.85 10.14 -11.78
C GLN A 4 -20.02 8.93 -12.18
N ARG A 5 -19.12 9.13 -13.15
CA ARG A 5 -18.18 8.10 -13.60
C ARG A 5 -17.37 7.70 -12.36
N LYS A 6 -17.58 6.49 -11.83
CA LYS A 6 -16.70 5.91 -10.81
C LYS A 6 -15.29 6.05 -11.37
N ARG A 7 -14.46 6.92 -10.78
CA ARG A 7 -13.03 6.94 -11.10
C ARG A 7 -12.48 5.63 -10.56
N GLU A 8 -12.22 4.69 -11.46
CA GLU A 8 -11.52 3.47 -11.12
C GLU A 8 -10.05 3.82 -10.86
N ILE A 9 -9.56 3.42 -9.70
CA ILE A 9 -8.14 3.54 -9.37
C ILE A 9 -7.36 2.44 -10.08
N SER A 10 -6.20 2.79 -10.63
CA SER A 10 -5.33 1.80 -11.29
C SER A 10 -4.46 1.07 -10.27
N ASP A 11 -4.33 -0.26 -10.42
CA ASP A 11 -3.52 -1.09 -9.53
C ASP A 11 -2.03 -0.69 -9.57
N SER A 12 -1.52 -0.31 -10.74
CA SER A 12 -0.15 0.20 -10.89
C SER A 12 0.06 1.52 -10.16
N GLY A 13 -0.91 2.43 -10.20
CA GLY A 13 -0.85 3.69 -9.45
C GLY A 13 -0.89 3.45 -7.95
N VAL A 14 -1.77 2.57 -7.47
CA VAL A 14 -1.84 2.17 -6.07
C VAL A 14 -0.52 1.54 -5.61
N ARG A 15 0.03 0.61 -6.40
CA ARG A 15 1.33 -0.02 -6.09
C ARG A 15 2.44 1.02 -6.00
N TYR A 16 2.54 1.95 -6.95
CA TYR A 16 3.52 3.02 -6.90
C TYR A 16 3.40 3.83 -5.60
N PHE A 17 2.17 4.23 -5.24
CA PHE A 17 1.93 5.00 -4.02
C PHE A 17 2.35 4.27 -2.74
N ILE A 18 2.12 2.95 -2.68
CA ILE A 18 2.58 2.11 -1.56
C ILE A 18 4.10 2.19 -1.42
N TYR A 19 4.84 1.99 -2.51
CA TYR A 19 6.31 1.98 -2.49
C TYR A 19 6.88 3.37 -2.19
N ALA A 20 6.29 4.42 -2.77
CA ALA A 20 6.65 5.80 -2.49
C ALA A 20 6.43 6.14 -1.00
N THR A 21 5.34 5.66 -0.40
CA THR A 21 5.05 5.87 1.03
C THR A 21 6.05 5.11 1.91
N PHE A 22 6.37 3.86 1.57
CA PHE A 22 7.42 3.11 2.29
C PHE A 22 8.76 3.86 2.26
N ALA A 23 9.24 4.24 1.08
CA ALA A 23 10.48 4.99 0.92
C ALA A 23 10.43 6.35 1.65
N GLY A 24 9.27 7.00 1.64
CA GLY A 24 9.06 8.32 2.24
C GLY A 24 8.81 8.33 3.75
N THR A 25 8.39 7.22 4.36
CA THR A 25 7.91 7.22 5.75
C THR A 25 8.33 5.99 6.58
N CYS A 26 9.05 5.03 5.99
CA CYS A 26 9.41 3.75 6.61
C CYS A 26 8.22 2.86 6.99
N ARG A 27 7.00 3.18 6.53
CA ARG A 27 5.78 2.39 6.76
C ARG A 27 4.90 2.36 5.51
N PRO A 28 3.98 1.40 5.40
CA PRO A 28 2.97 1.43 4.34
C PRO A 28 1.94 2.57 4.58
N PRO A 29 1.20 2.98 3.54
CA PRO A 29 0.04 3.84 3.71
C PRO A 29 -1.12 3.04 4.32
N THR A 30 -1.95 3.71 5.11
CA THR A 30 -3.26 3.19 5.52
C THR A 30 -4.25 3.20 4.36
N THR A 31 -5.35 2.44 4.46
CA THR A 31 -6.44 2.49 3.45
C THR A 31 -7.04 3.88 3.34
N LEU A 32 -7.17 4.61 4.45
CA LEU A 32 -7.67 5.99 4.48
C LEU A 32 -6.72 6.95 3.76
N GLU A 33 -5.41 6.90 4.04
CA GLU A 33 -4.41 7.75 3.37
C GLU A 33 -4.40 7.53 1.86
N THR A 34 -4.53 6.28 1.42
CA THR A 34 -4.62 5.94 -0.01
C THR A 34 -5.92 6.45 -0.62
N ALA A 35 -7.05 6.30 0.08
CA ALA A 35 -8.35 6.81 -0.38
C ALA A 35 -8.32 8.33 -0.55
N ASP A 36 -7.74 9.04 0.41
CA ASP A 36 -7.57 10.48 0.40
C ASP A 36 -6.62 10.96 -0.70
N HIS A 37 -5.55 10.20 -0.98
CA HIS A 37 -4.61 10.50 -2.06
C HIS A 37 -5.29 10.39 -3.43
N PHE A 38 -6.01 9.30 -3.69
CA PHE A 38 -6.65 9.04 -4.99
C PHE A 38 -8.04 9.66 -5.14
N LYS A 39 -8.59 10.28 -4.08
CA LYS A 39 -9.95 10.85 -4.04
C LYS A 39 -11.02 9.83 -4.42
N VAL A 40 -10.92 8.64 -3.82
CA VAL A 40 -11.87 7.55 -4.00
C VAL A 40 -12.35 6.99 -2.65
N SER A 41 -13.31 6.07 -2.67
CA SER A 41 -13.77 5.42 -1.44
C SER A 41 -12.74 4.43 -0.90
N ILE A 42 -12.78 4.21 0.43
CA ILE A 42 -11.99 3.16 1.11
C ILE A 42 -12.25 1.79 0.46
N ALA A 43 -13.50 1.45 0.16
CA ALA A 43 -13.85 0.19 -0.50
C ALA A 43 -13.19 0.00 -1.88
N ALA A 44 -12.96 1.09 -2.64
CA ALA A 44 -12.24 0.99 -3.91
C ALA A 44 -10.76 0.65 -3.69
N VAL A 45 -10.15 1.23 -2.67
CA VAL A 45 -8.76 0.96 -2.24
C VAL A 45 -8.62 -0.47 -1.74
N GLU A 46 -9.51 -0.93 -0.86
CA GLU A 46 -9.52 -2.29 -0.33
C GLU A 46 -9.57 -3.32 -1.47
N SER A 47 -10.45 -3.09 -2.45
CA SER A 47 -10.53 -3.93 -3.64
C SER A 47 -9.23 -3.91 -4.46
N ALA A 48 -8.54 -2.77 -4.57
CA ALA A 48 -7.23 -2.71 -5.23
C ALA A 48 -6.15 -3.44 -4.45
N TYR A 49 -6.14 -3.32 -3.12
CA TYR A 49 -5.21 -4.04 -2.25
C TYR A 49 -5.41 -5.55 -2.37
N GLU A 50 -6.65 -6.03 -2.41
CA GLU A 50 -6.97 -7.44 -2.65
C GLU A 50 -6.46 -7.93 -4.01
N ARG A 51 -6.64 -7.15 -5.08
CA ARG A 51 -6.10 -7.49 -6.41
C ARG A 51 -4.58 -7.55 -6.42
N LEU A 52 -3.92 -6.58 -5.80
CA LEU A 52 -2.46 -6.56 -5.65
C LEU A 52 -1.95 -7.74 -4.82
N ALA A 53 -2.66 -8.11 -3.76
CA ALA A 53 -2.32 -9.26 -2.92
C ALA A 53 -2.47 -10.57 -3.68
N LYS A 54 -3.58 -10.73 -4.43
CA LYS A 54 -3.80 -11.89 -5.30
C LYS A 54 -2.74 -12.01 -6.40
N ALA A 55 -2.20 -10.89 -6.87
CA ALA A 55 -1.09 -10.84 -7.82
C ALA A 55 0.30 -10.98 -7.16
N HIS A 56 0.37 -11.27 -5.86
CA HIS A 56 1.61 -11.38 -5.09
C HIS A 56 2.51 -10.13 -5.10
N HIS A 57 1.93 -8.95 -5.35
CA HIS A 57 2.67 -7.68 -5.30
C HIS A 57 2.80 -7.12 -3.88
N VAL A 58 1.84 -7.44 -3.01
CA VAL A 58 1.82 -7.08 -1.59
C VAL A 58 1.28 -8.25 -0.76
N ALA A 59 1.53 -8.24 0.53
CA ALA A 59 0.85 -9.11 1.50
C ALA A 59 0.02 -8.26 2.46
N LEU A 60 -1.22 -8.69 2.70
CA LEU A 60 -2.13 -8.05 3.65
C LEU A 60 -2.13 -8.79 4.98
N ALA A 61 -2.34 -8.06 6.06
CA ALA A 61 -2.52 -8.62 7.39
C ALA A 61 -3.83 -9.44 7.45
N PRO A 62 -3.80 -10.68 8.00
CA PRO A 62 -4.99 -11.52 8.11
C PRO A 62 -6.17 -10.81 8.76
N GLY A 63 -7.34 -10.90 8.14
CA GLY A 63 -8.56 -10.27 8.65
C GLY A 63 -8.64 -8.76 8.46
N SER A 64 -7.72 -8.14 7.71
CA SER A 64 -7.77 -6.71 7.38
C SER A 64 -7.16 -6.40 6.01
N HIS A 65 -7.22 -5.14 5.61
CA HIS A 65 -6.54 -4.61 4.41
C HIS A 65 -5.28 -3.81 4.76
N ALA A 66 -4.74 -3.98 5.97
CA ALA A 66 -3.45 -3.40 6.31
C ALA A 66 -2.33 -4.10 5.53
N ILE A 67 -1.44 -3.33 4.91
CA ILE A 67 -0.30 -3.89 4.18
C ILE A 67 0.76 -4.33 5.19
N TRP A 68 1.15 -5.59 5.17
CA TRP A 68 2.30 -6.09 5.92
C TRP A 68 3.57 -6.03 5.10
N MET A 69 3.51 -6.33 3.81
CA MET A 69 4.70 -6.41 2.97
C MET A 69 4.44 -5.88 1.57
N ALA A 70 5.44 -5.22 1.00
CA ALA A 70 5.51 -4.82 -0.39
C ALA A 70 6.99 -4.94 -0.82
N HIS A 71 7.37 -6.10 -1.36
CA HIS A 71 8.78 -6.44 -1.59
C HIS A 71 9.55 -5.33 -2.33
N PRO A 72 10.71 -4.87 -1.82
CA PRO A 72 11.50 -5.47 -0.74
C PRO A 72 11.10 -5.03 0.68
N PHE A 73 10.12 -4.14 0.86
CA PHE A 73 9.77 -3.60 2.17
C PHE A 73 8.86 -4.52 2.98
N SER A 74 9.13 -4.56 4.29
CA SER A 74 8.25 -5.07 5.33
C SER A 74 7.78 -3.92 6.22
N GLY A 75 6.49 -3.88 6.50
CA GLY A 75 5.87 -3.03 7.52
C GLY A 75 5.96 -3.62 8.94
N LEU A 76 6.49 -4.85 9.07
CA LEU A 76 6.77 -5.50 10.34
C LEU A 76 8.29 -5.59 10.58
N PRO A 77 8.75 -5.45 11.84
CA PRO A 77 10.16 -5.67 12.17
C PRO A 77 10.63 -7.08 11.78
N THR A 78 11.76 -7.16 11.09
CA THR A 78 12.45 -8.41 10.73
C THR A 78 13.94 -8.32 11.09
N ASN A 79 14.65 -9.44 10.97
CA ASN A 79 16.11 -9.49 11.16
C ASN A 79 16.89 -8.88 9.98
N TYR A 80 16.23 -8.57 8.86
CA TYR A 80 16.85 -7.94 7.69
C TYR A 80 16.67 -6.43 7.76
N VAL A 81 17.59 -5.74 8.43
CA VAL A 81 17.52 -4.30 8.66
C VAL A 81 18.42 -3.57 7.66
N THR A 82 17.89 -2.52 7.02
CA THR A 82 18.68 -1.60 6.21
C THR A 82 18.52 -0.19 6.75
N GLU A 83 19.64 0.49 6.97
CA GLU A 83 19.66 1.90 7.38
C GLU A 83 20.16 2.77 6.22
N VAL A 84 19.39 3.81 5.90
CA VAL A 84 19.73 4.80 4.87
C VAL A 84 19.53 6.17 5.51
N GLU A 85 20.61 6.95 5.62
CA GLU A 85 20.63 8.18 6.41
C GLU A 85 20.10 7.94 7.84
N ASN A 86 19.07 8.67 8.27
CA ASN A 86 18.43 8.53 9.58
C ASN A 86 17.17 7.63 9.54
N ARG A 87 17.04 6.76 8.53
CA ARG A 87 15.85 5.93 8.30
C ARG A 87 16.19 4.45 8.40
N ARG A 88 15.31 3.70 9.05
CA ARG A 88 15.41 2.25 9.20
C ARG A 88 14.29 1.56 8.44
N TYR A 89 14.65 0.54 7.66
CA TYR A 89 13.74 -0.29 6.89
C TYR A 89 13.92 -1.75 7.27
N TRP A 90 12.86 -2.54 7.10
CA TRP A 90 12.87 -3.99 7.25
C TRP A 90 12.61 -4.65 5.91
N GLY A 91 13.39 -5.68 5.61
CA GLY A 91 13.24 -6.53 4.42
C GLY A 91 12.69 -7.90 4.76
N ASN A 92 12.51 -8.74 3.74
CA ASN A 92 12.09 -10.13 3.86
C ASN A 92 13.06 -11.07 3.15
#